data_AF-A0A2E6VRR8-F1
#
_entry.id   AF-A0A2E6VRR8-F1
#
_cell.length_a   1.000
_cell.length_b   1.000
_cell.length_c   1.000
_cell.angle_alpha   90.00
_cell.angle_beta   90.00
_cell.angle_gamma   90.00
#
_symmetry.space_group_name_H-M   'P 1'
#
loop_
_entity.id
_entity.type
_entity.pdbx_description
1 polymer ?
#
loop_
_entity_poly.entity_id
_entity_poly.type
_entity_poly.pdbx_seq_one_letter_code
_entity_poly.pdbx_strand_id
1 'polypeptide(L)'
;MARKSERDGIKNPYVRFRPLKKPKLEKQLTTLWDFPSQHYGKGQQGSAGYRGATPSYVIWNVIQRYTKPGDRVCDPFCGSGTTIDVCKDTGRIGLGYDLAPFRKDIEASDARALPLKDREVHLVFMDPPYGENIHYSDSPQCIGKSSALDGQWQKDMSQVFEEAYRVLRNKGILAVYVQDIWQQKTKSFASLGVDVARQASSLFDMIDHVAVVRRNKDLEKGNYRKSADEENFMLRGFNHLLVFRKKKYVPKDKPAPGARRSTKKQTPRGRPPAKKRTGRPGGKRASGPPSNRKGGSPSKGRKRK
;
A
#
# COMPACT_ATOMS: atom_id res chain seq x y z
N MET A 1 -51.22 -41.62 -23.64
CA MET A 1 -51.68 -40.27 -23.24
C MET A 1 -50.73 -39.72 -22.20
N ALA A 2 -49.93 -38.71 -22.53
CA ALA A 2 -48.99 -38.07 -21.61
C ALA A 2 -49.69 -36.93 -20.85
N ARG A 3 -49.64 -36.92 -19.51
CA ARG A 3 -50.04 -35.76 -18.71
C ARG A 3 -48.80 -35.03 -18.19
N LYS A 4 -48.71 -33.77 -18.60
CA LYS A 4 -47.70 -32.76 -18.25
C LYS A 4 -47.51 -32.68 -16.74
N SER A 5 -46.26 -32.72 -16.29
CA SER A 5 -45.85 -32.26 -14.98
C SER A 5 -46.06 -30.75 -14.87
N GLU A 6 -46.92 -30.31 -13.94
CA GLU A 6 -46.94 -28.93 -13.45
C GLU A 6 -45.59 -28.63 -12.78
N ARG A 7 -44.71 -27.94 -13.52
CA ARG A 7 -43.59 -27.19 -12.95
C ARG A 7 -43.94 -25.72 -13.03
N ASP A 8 -44.89 -25.31 -12.21
CA ASP A 8 -45.04 -23.89 -11.89
C ASP A 8 -43.92 -23.54 -10.91
N GLY A 9 -42.78 -23.17 -11.50
CA GLY A 9 -41.67 -22.60 -10.78
C GLY A 9 -42.15 -21.40 -10.00
N ILE A 10 -41.90 -21.40 -8.68
CA ILE A 10 -42.07 -20.22 -7.83
C ILE A 10 -41.19 -19.12 -8.45
N LYS A 11 -41.80 -18.20 -9.20
CA LYS A 11 -41.15 -16.97 -9.65
C LYS A 11 -40.83 -16.18 -8.38
N ASN A 12 -39.55 -16.14 -8.02
CA ASN A 12 -39.05 -15.36 -6.88
C ASN A 12 -39.58 -13.91 -6.98
N PRO A 13 -40.49 -13.49 -6.09
CA PRO A 13 -41.13 -12.17 -6.17
C PRO A 13 -40.17 -11.00 -5.89
N TYR A 14 -38.94 -11.29 -5.44
CA TYR A 14 -37.89 -10.30 -5.20
C TYR A 14 -37.02 -9.99 -6.41
N VAL A 15 -37.16 -10.72 -7.53
CA VAL A 15 -36.36 -10.48 -8.75
C VAL A 15 -37.19 -9.75 -9.79
N ARG A 16 -37.53 -8.48 -9.49
CA ARG A 16 -37.75 -7.50 -10.54
C ARG A 16 -36.40 -6.90 -10.89
N PHE A 17 -35.81 -7.29 -12.02
CA PHE A 17 -34.69 -6.54 -12.63
C PHE A 17 -35.22 -5.18 -13.12
N ARG A 18 -35.56 -4.28 -12.19
CA ARG A 18 -35.41 -2.86 -12.46
C ARG A 18 -33.91 -2.62 -12.50
N PRO A 19 -33.35 -1.96 -13.53
CA PRO A 19 -32.02 -1.40 -13.40
C PRO A 19 -32.05 -0.55 -12.14
N LEU A 20 -31.39 -1.00 -11.07
CA LEU A 20 -31.30 -0.21 -9.85
C LEU A 20 -30.69 1.11 -10.29
N LYS A 21 -31.47 2.19 -10.15
CA LYS A 21 -30.95 3.54 -10.38
C LYS A 21 -29.68 3.62 -9.54
N LYS A 22 -28.54 3.81 -10.20
CA LYS A 22 -27.24 3.84 -9.52
C LYS A 22 -27.35 4.81 -8.34
N PRO A 23 -26.85 4.42 -7.15
CA PRO A 23 -27.02 5.23 -5.96
C PRO A 23 -26.34 6.57 -6.16
N LYS A 24 -26.85 7.58 -5.45
CA LYS A 24 -26.15 8.86 -5.35
C LYS A 24 -24.74 8.59 -4.82
N LEU A 25 -23.77 9.28 -5.39
CA LEU A 25 -22.37 9.09 -5.06
C LEU A 25 -22.08 9.78 -3.72
N GLU A 26 -22.10 9.00 -2.64
CA GLU A 26 -21.86 9.45 -1.28
C GLU A 26 -20.76 8.59 -0.64
N LYS A 27 -19.98 9.18 0.26
CA LYS A 27 -18.90 8.45 0.95
C LYS A 27 -19.51 7.42 1.88
N GLN A 28 -19.17 6.14 1.71
CA GLN A 28 -19.55 5.11 2.68
C GLN A 28 -18.70 5.24 3.94
N LEU A 29 -19.33 5.45 5.09
CA LEU A 29 -18.67 5.85 6.34
C LEU A 29 -18.34 4.70 7.29
N THR A 30 -18.79 3.48 7.00
CA THR A 30 -18.52 2.27 7.81
C THR A 30 -17.42 1.42 7.17
N THR A 31 -17.02 0.35 7.86
CA THR A 31 -16.06 -0.66 7.34
C THR A 31 -16.73 -1.74 6.48
N LEU A 32 -18.02 -1.61 6.17
CA LEU A 32 -18.73 -2.47 5.22
C LEU A 32 -19.16 -1.61 4.02
N TRP A 33 -18.49 -1.77 2.89
CA TRP A 33 -18.84 -1.02 1.67
C TRP A 33 -19.62 -1.88 0.70
N ASP A 34 -20.75 -1.37 0.23
CA ASP A 34 -21.61 -2.08 -0.71
C ASP A 34 -22.03 -1.19 -1.88
N PHE A 35 -21.57 -1.55 -3.08
CA PHE A 35 -21.85 -0.82 -4.30
C PHE A 35 -22.58 -1.72 -5.29
N PRO A 36 -23.74 -1.28 -5.83
CA PRO A 36 -24.61 -2.15 -6.62
C PRO A 36 -24.15 -2.33 -8.07
N SER A 37 -23.08 -1.67 -8.50
CA SER A 37 -22.56 -1.79 -9.87
C SER A 37 -21.08 -1.45 -9.96
N GLN A 38 -20.46 -1.86 -11.07
CA GLN A 38 -19.05 -1.63 -11.36
C GLN A 38 -18.70 -0.14 -11.53
N HIS A 39 -19.60 0.64 -12.15
CA HIS A 39 -19.33 2.03 -12.54
C HIS A 39 -20.34 2.97 -11.87
N TYR A 40 -19.89 4.05 -11.26
CA TYR A 40 -20.80 5.09 -10.79
C TYR A 40 -21.28 6.01 -11.90
N GLY A 41 -22.31 6.81 -11.62
CA GLY A 41 -22.84 7.80 -12.55
C GLY A 41 -23.35 7.18 -13.85
N LYS A 42 -23.54 8.00 -14.90
CA LYS A 42 -24.06 7.51 -16.19
C LYS A 42 -22.96 6.95 -17.11
N GLY A 43 -21.71 7.32 -16.87
CA GLY A 43 -20.56 6.90 -17.68
C GLY A 43 -19.99 5.55 -17.29
N GLN A 44 -18.86 5.24 -17.93
CA GLN A 44 -18.03 4.07 -17.68
C GLN A 44 -16.64 4.55 -17.22
N GLN A 45 -16.06 3.87 -16.22
CA GLN A 45 -14.67 4.06 -15.80
C GLN A 45 -13.93 2.74 -16.05
N GLY A 46 -12.83 2.79 -16.79
CA GLY A 46 -12.16 1.60 -17.33
C GLY A 46 -12.98 0.93 -18.43
N SER A 47 -12.88 -0.40 -18.52
CA SER A 47 -13.64 -1.23 -19.47
C SER A 47 -14.52 -2.24 -18.74
N ALA A 48 -15.82 -2.25 -19.08
CA ALA A 48 -16.76 -3.27 -18.56
C ALA A 48 -16.41 -4.69 -19.02
N GLY A 49 -15.65 -4.83 -20.11
CA GLY A 49 -15.18 -6.11 -20.63
C GLY A 49 -13.89 -6.63 -19.98
N TYR A 50 -13.22 -5.82 -19.16
CA TYR A 50 -11.98 -6.24 -18.51
C TYR A 50 -12.27 -7.11 -17.29
N ARG A 51 -11.85 -8.38 -17.35
CA ARG A 51 -12.02 -9.31 -16.24
C ARG A 51 -11.14 -8.88 -15.06
N GLY A 52 -11.72 -8.88 -13.86
CA GLY A 52 -11.02 -8.44 -12.66
C GLY A 52 -10.94 -6.93 -12.50
N ALA A 53 -11.70 -6.13 -13.25
CA ALA A 53 -11.74 -4.69 -13.03
C ALA A 53 -12.25 -4.35 -11.62
N THR A 54 -11.57 -3.42 -10.94
CA THR A 54 -12.01 -2.89 -9.64
C THR A 54 -13.26 -2.01 -9.80
N PRO A 55 -14.29 -2.14 -8.95
CA PRO A 55 -15.44 -1.23 -8.98
C PRO A 55 -15.02 0.22 -8.75
N SER A 56 -15.42 1.13 -9.63
CA SER A 56 -14.98 2.54 -9.60
C SER A 56 -15.42 3.28 -8.34
N TYR A 57 -16.49 2.82 -7.70
CA TYR A 57 -16.94 3.30 -6.40
C TYR A 57 -15.91 3.10 -5.27
N VAL A 58 -15.18 1.98 -5.27
CA VAL A 58 -14.17 1.67 -4.25
C VAL A 58 -13.04 2.70 -4.35
N ILE A 59 -12.52 2.88 -5.57
CA ILE A 59 -11.46 3.84 -5.87
C ILE A 59 -11.94 5.27 -5.57
N TRP A 60 -13.16 5.62 -5.97
CA TRP A 60 -13.72 6.94 -5.70
C TRP A 60 -13.77 7.23 -4.20
N ASN A 61 -14.28 6.30 -3.39
CA ASN A 61 -14.40 6.52 -1.96
C ASN A 61 -13.02 6.67 -1.30
N VAL A 62 -12.03 5.87 -1.71
CA VAL A 62 -10.62 6.00 -1.26
C VAL A 62 -10.05 7.38 -1.64
N ILE A 63 -10.13 7.77 -2.92
CA ILE A 63 -9.60 9.05 -3.40
C ILE A 63 -10.26 10.23 -2.69
N GLN A 64 -11.59 10.19 -2.47
CA GLN A 64 -12.30 11.25 -1.76
C GLN A 64 -12.00 11.34 -0.26
N ARG A 65 -11.47 10.27 0.34
CA ARG A 65 -11.10 10.23 1.76
C ARG A 65 -9.69 10.73 2.01
N TYR A 66 -8.78 10.39 1.11
CA TYR A 66 -7.35 10.47 1.40
C TYR A 66 -6.57 11.41 0.47
N THR A 67 -7.23 12.04 -0.49
CA THR A 67 -6.60 12.99 -1.43
C THR A 67 -7.47 14.23 -1.65
N LYS A 68 -6.87 15.26 -2.24
CA LYS A 68 -7.51 16.50 -2.68
C LYS A 68 -7.42 16.64 -4.22
N PRO A 69 -8.27 17.47 -4.86
CA PRO A 69 -8.04 17.88 -6.24
C PRO A 69 -6.60 18.37 -6.45
N GLY A 70 -5.98 17.97 -7.56
CA GLY A 70 -4.57 18.22 -7.89
C GLY A 70 -3.58 17.17 -7.34
N ASP A 71 -3.98 16.35 -6.37
CA ASP A 71 -3.10 15.29 -5.85
C ASP A 71 -2.83 14.21 -6.91
N ARG A 72 -1.63 13.62 -6.81
CA ARG A 72 -1.14 12.53 -7.68
C ARG A 72 -1.49 11.17 -7.08
N VAL A 73 -2.18 10.33 -7.85
CA VAL A 73 -2.60 8.97 -7.48
C VAL A 73 -1.95 7.98 -8.44
N CYS A 74 -1.25 6.99 -7.91
CA CYS A 74 -0.61 5.94 -8.68
C CYS A 74 -1.42 4.64 -8.59
N ASP A 75 -1.51 3.93 -9.71
CA ASP A 75 -2.01 2.55 -9.78
C ASP A 75 -1.00 1.68 -10.54
N PRO A 76 -0.28 0.77 -9.86
CA PRO A 76 0.75 -0.06 -10.48
C PRO A 76 0.19 -1.33 -11.15
N PHE A 77 -1.13 -1.57 -11.06
CA PHE A 77 -1.83 -2.68 -11.71
C PHE A 77 -3.07 -2.15 -12.42
N CYS A 78 -2.86 -1.16 -13.30
CA CYS A 78 -3.93 -0.29 -13.75
C CYS A 78 -4.99 -0.98 -14.60
N GLY A 79 -4.68 -2.14 -15.20
CA GLY A 79 -5.60 -2.95 -15.99
C GLY A 79 -6.29 -2.12 -17.07
N SER A 80 -7.61 -1.99 -17.01
CA SER A 80 -8.37 -1.18 -17.98
C SER A 80 -8.41 0.33 -17.72
N GLY A 81 -7.78 0.81 -16.64
CA GLY A 81 -7.65 2.25 -16.36
C GLY A 81 -8.74 2.84 -15.46
N THR A 82 -9.44 2.03 -14.64
CA THR A 82 -10.49 2.54 -13.74
C THR A 82 -9.96 3.66 -12.84
N THR A 83 -8.76 3.51 -12.27
CA THR A 83 -8.17 4.51 -11.38
C THR A 83 -7.92 5.84 -12.10
N ILE A 84 -7.40 5.82 -13.33
CA ILE A 84 -7.17 7.03 -14.12
C ILE A 84 -8.49 7.77 -14.36
N ASP A 85 -9.54 7.05 -14.76
CA ASP A 85 -10.84 7.67 -15.06
C ASP A 85 -11.48 8.27 -13.81
N VAL A 86 -11.38 7.59 -12.66
CA VAL A 86 -11.86 8.15 -11.38
C VAL A 86 -11.03 9.38 -10.97
N CYS A 87 -9.72 9.37 -11.18
CA CYS A 87 -8.88 10.54 -10.95
C CYS A 87 -9.33 11.72 -11.81
N LYS A 88 -9.57 11.51 -13.10
CA LYS A 88 -10.06 12.53 -14.03
C LYS A 88 -11.42 13.09 -13.58
N ASP A 89 -12.37 12.22 -13.27
CA ASP A 89 -13.71 12.59 -12.79
C ASP A 89 -13.68 13.43 -11.50
N THR A 90 -12.63 13.27 -10.69
CA THR A 90 -12.50 13.91 -9.38
C THR A 90 -11.42 14.99 -9.32
N GLY A 91 -10.82 15.35 -10.46
CA GLY A 91 -9.80 16.40 -10.55
C GLY A 91 -8.47 16.04 -9.90
N ARG A 92 -8.10 14.76 -9.83
CA ARG A 92 -6.76 14.26 -9.43
C ARG A 92 -5.94 13.93 -10.67
N ILE A 93 -4.63 13.81 -10.49
CA ILE A 93 -3.70 13.36 -11.53
C ILE A 93 -3.51 11.84 -11.35
N GLY A 94 -4.11 11.03 -12.22
CA GLY A 94 -3.95 9.58 -12.23
C GLY A 94 -2.71 9.16 -13.02
N LEU A 95 -1.88 8.30 -12.43
CA LEU A 95 -0.68 7.71 -13.03
C LEU A 95 -0.88 6.19 -13.03
N GLY A 96 -1.18 5.63 -14.20
CA GLY A 96 -1.45 4.20 -14.35
C GLY A 96 -0.29 3.48 -15.00
N TYR A 97 0.12 2.38 -14.38
CA TYR A 97 1.14 1.48 -14.87
C TYR A 97 0.60 0.05 -14.95
N ASP A 98 1.02 -0.68 -15.97
CA ASP A 98 0.72 -2.11 -16.10
C ASP A 98 1.83 -2.80 -16.90
N LEU A 99 2.03 -4.10 -16.69
CA LEU A 99 2.97 -4.89 -17.52
C LEU A 99 2.45 -5.06 -18.95
N ALA A 100 1.12 -5.09 -19.12
CA ALA A 100 0.46 -5.19 -20.42
C ALA A 100 -0.60 -4.09 -20.55
N PRO A 101 -0.21 -2.84 -20.87
CA PRO A 101 -1.14 -1.71 -20.94
C PRO A 101 -2.33 -1.97 -21.85
N PHE A 102 -3.55 -1.79 -21.31
CA PHE A 102 -4.79 -1.98 -22.05
C PHE A 102 -5.15 -0.79 -22.97
N ARG A 103 -4.60 0.40 -22.68
CA ARG A 103 -4.86 1.65 -23.40
C ARG A 103 -3.65 2.58 -23.34
N LYS A 104 -3.61 3.59 -24.23
CA LYS A 104 -2.41 4.41 -24.52
C LYS A 104 -1.94 5.30 -23.36
N ASP A 105 -2.84 5.70 -22.46
CA ASP A 105 -2.55 6.52 -21.29
C ASP A 105 -2.16 5.69 -20.05
N ILE A 106 -1.99 4.38 -20.21
CA ILE A 106 -1.36 3.49 -19.23
C ILE A 106 0.07 3.21 -19.71
N GLU A 107 1.04 3.44 -18.84
CA GLU A 107 2.46 3.23 -19.16
C GLU A 107 2.87 1.78 -18.86
N ALA A 108 3.70 1.20 -19.75
CA ALA A 108 4.25 -0.14 -19.54
C ALA A 108 5.31 -0.11 -18.43
N SER A 109 5.04 -0.78 -17.30
CA SER A 109 6.01 -0.88 -16.20
C SER A 109 5.70 -2.06 -15.28
N ASP A 110 6.75 -2.61 -14.66
CA ASP A 110 6.62 -3.53 -13.54
C ASP A 110 6.28 -2.75 -12.26
N ALA A 111 5.31 -3.25 -11.48
CA ALA A 111 4.92 -2.68 -10.19
C ALA A 111 6.05 -2.66 -9.15
N ARG A 112 7.08 -3.48 -9.35
CA ARG A 112 8.29 -3.54 -8.50
C ARG A 112 9.33 -2.46 -8.83
N ALA A 113 9.18 -1.76 -9.95
CA ALA A 113 10.11 -0.72 -10.40
C ALA A 113 9.37 0.36 -11.22
N LEU A 114 8.69 1.26 -10.54
CA LEU A 114 7.90 2.33 -11.15
C LEU A 114 8.80 3.47 -11.63
N PRO A 115 8.52 4.09 -12.79
CA PRO A 115 9.27 5.23 -13.34
C PRO A 115 8.90 6.55 -12.63
N LEU A 116 8.77 6.51 -11.31
CA LEU A 116 8.44 7.62 -10.44
C LEU A 116 9.62 7.97 -9.54
N LYS A 117 9.73 9.24 -9.20
CA LYS A 117 10.69 9.73 -8.20
C LYS A 117 10.24 9.33 -6.80
N ASP A 118 11.20 9.31 -5.89
CA ASP A 118 10.92 9.13 -4.47
C ASP A 118 9.92 10.19 -3.98
N ARG A 119 8.91 9.74 -3.22
CA ARG A 119 7.92 10.62 -2.57
C ARG A 119 7.12 11.51 -3.53
N GLU A 120 6.92 11.06 -4.76
CA GLU A 120 6.20 11.80 -5.79
C GLU A 120 4.67 11.77 -5.66
N VAL A 121 4.10 10.69 -5.10
CA VAL A 121 2.64 10.47 -5.11
C VAL A 121 2.00 10.55 -3.74
N HIS A 122 0.72 10.93 -3.71
CA HIS A 122 -0.06 11.13 -2.49
C HIS A 122 -0.74 9.84 -2.05
N LEU A 123 -1.18 9.05 -3.03
CA LEU A 123 -1.88 7.80 -2.84
C LEU A 123 -1.39 6.77 -3.87
N VAL A 124 -1.21 5.53 -3.41
CA VAL A 124 -1.09 4.35 -4.28
C VAL A 124 -2.33 3.50 -4.03
N PHE A 125 -3.13 3.28 -5.07
CA PHE A 125 -4.22 2.31 -5.06
C PHE A 125 -3.75 1.10 -5.85
N MET A 126 -3.99 -0.12 -5.37
CA MET A 126 -3.64 -1.32 -6.12
C MET A 126 -4.69 -2.42 -5.94
N ASP A 127 -5.03 -3.07 -7.04
CA ASP A 127 -5.77 -4.32 -7.13
C ASP A 127 -4.85 -5.34 -7.82
N PRO A 128 -3.88 -5.91 -7.09
CA PRO A 128 -2.86 -6.75 -7.68
C PRO A 128 -3.49 -8.01 -8.30
N PRO A 129 -2.88 -8.59 -9.35
CA PRO A 129 -3.33 -9.88 -9.86
C PRO A 129 -3.04 -10.97 -8.81
N TYR A 130 -4.04 -11.82 -8.56
CA TYR A 130 -3.93 -12.98 -7.69
C TYR A 130 -4.78 -14.13 -8.23
N GLY A 131 -4.31 -15.35 -8.01
CA GLY A 131 -4.96 -16.56 -8.50
C GLY A 131 -4.70 -16.83 -9.98
N GLU A 132 -4.73 -18.11 -10.34
CA GLU A 132 -4.32 -18.62 -11.65
C GLU A 132 -5.48 -18.69 -12.66
N ASN A 133 -6.66 -18.20 -12.29
CA ASN A 133 -7.90 -18.31 -13.07
C ASN A 133 -8.12 -17.17 -14.06
N ILE A 134 -7.29 -16.12 -14.03
CA ILE A 134 -7.33 -14.99 -14.94
C ILE A 134 -5.96 -14.84 -15.60
N HIS A 135 -5.94 -14.82 -16.93
CA HIS A 135 -4.75 -14.47 -17.69
C HIS A 135 -4.65 -12.95 -17.80
N TYR A 136 -3.62 -12.37 -17.19
CA TYR A 136 -3.38 -10.93 -17.17
C TYR A 136 -2.33 -10.48 -18.19
N SER A 137 -1.29 -11.30 -18.42
CA SER A 137 -0.18 -10.97 -19.32
C SER A 137 0.65 -12.22 -19.66
N ASP A 138 1.26 -12.24 -20.85
CA ASP A 138 2.24 -13.25 -21.23
C ASP A 138 3.64 -12.98 -20.67
N SER A 139 3.88 -11.81 -20.07
CA SER A 139 5.15 -11.46 -19.45
C SER A 139 5.59 -12.50 -18.40
N PRO A 140 6.87 -12.90 -18.35
CA PRO A 140 7.40 -13.74 -17.26
C PRO A 140 7.40 -13.01 -15.91
N GLN A 141 7.31 -11.68 -15.91
CA GLN A 141 7.26 -10.86 -14.71
C GLN A 141 5.85 -10.77 -14.10
N CYS A 142 4.83 -11.33 -14.76
CA CYS A 142 3.43 -11.23 -14.35
C CYS A 142 3.18 -11.95 -13.01
N ILE A 143 2.93 -11.17 -11.95
CA ILE A 143 2.61 -11.67 -10.59
C ILE A 143 1.35 -12.56 -10.60
N GLY A 144 0.41 -12.35 -11.53
CA GLY A 144 -0.77 -13.20 -11.69
C GLY A 144 -0.48 -14.65 -12.06
N LYS A 145 0.77 -14.98 -12.42
CA LYS A 145 1.22 -16.36 -12.66
C LYS A 145 1.81 -17.02 -11.40
N SER A 146 2.07 -16.24 -10.35
CA SER A 146 2.62 -16.75 -9.08
C SER A 146 1.50 -17.39 -8.25
N SER A 147 1.78 -18.53 -7.63
CA SER A 147 0.82 -19.15 -6.73
C SER A 147 0.71 -18.35 -5.43
N ALA A 148 -0.50 -18.23 -4.92
CA ALA A 148 -0.76 -17.63 -3.60
C ALA A 148 -0.45 -18.60 -2.44
N LEU A 149 -0.21 -19.88 -2.74
CA LEU A 149 -0.07 -20.95 -1.74
C LEU A 149 1.39 -21.33 -1.43
N ASP A 150 2.33 -21.05 -2.33
CA ASP A 150 3.74 -21.45 -2.20
C ASP A 150 4.66 -20.34 -1.66
N GLY A 151 4.10 -19.16 -1.39
CA GLY A 151 4.84 -17.99 -0.90
C GLY A 151 5.45 -17.12 -2.00
N GLN A 152 5.39 -17.49 -3.28
CA GLN A 152 5.99 -16.71 -4.36
C GLN A 152 5.25 -15.39 -4.56
N TRP A 153 3.92 -15.41 -4.58
CA TRP A 153 3.11 -14.18 -4.64
C TRP A 153 3.45 -13.20 -3.51
N GLN A 154 3.64 -13.73 -2.29
CA GLN A 154 4.02 -12.97 -1.11
C GLN A 154 5.41 -12.31 -1.26
N LYS A 155 6.38 -13.00 -1.87
CA LYS A 155 7.71 -12.44 -2.16
C LYS A 155 7.64 -11.31 -3.20
N ASP A 156 6.84 -11.49 -4.24
CA ASP A 156 6.65 -10.48 -5.28
C ASP A 156 5.95 -9.24 -4.72
N MET A 157 4.88 -9.42 -3.93
CA MET A 157 4.16 -8.32 -3.29
C MET A 157 5.01 -7.56 -2.27
N SER A 158 5.94 -8.23 -1.57
CA SER A 158 6.89 -7.53 -0.68
C SER A 158 7.69 -6.47 -1.42
N GLN A 159 8.19 -6.78 -2.62
CA GLN A 159 8.93 -5.83 -3.46
C GLN A 159 8.03 -4.69 -3.95
N VAL A 160 6.78 -5.01 -4.31
CA VAL A 160 5.77 -4.00 -4.67
C VAL A 160 5.49 -3.05 -3.50
N PHE A 161 5.42 -3.55 -2.27
CA PHE A 161 5.22 -2.70 -1.09
C PHE A 161 6.43 -1.81 -0.79
N GLU A 162 7.66 -2.31 -1.01
CA GLU A 162 8.87 -1.49 -0.92
C GLU A 162 8.87 -0.37 -1.97
N GLU A 163 8.45 -0.68 -3.19
CA GLU A 163 8.38 0.30 -4.27
C GLU A 163 7.25 1.33 -4.04
N ALA A 164 6.07 0.88 -3.61
CA ALA A 164 4.99 1.76 -3.15
C ALA A 164 5.47 2.64 -1.99
N TYR A 165 6.25 2.10 -1.06
CA TYR A 165 6.85 2.87 0.02
C TYR A 165 7.79 3.94 -0.55
N ARG A 166 8.67 3.62 -1.50
CA ARG A 166 9.60 4.58 -2.11
C ARG A 166 8.86 5.77 -2.75
N VAL A 167 7.87 5.49 -3.62
CA VAL A 167 7.17 6.53 -4.39
C VAL A 167 6.18 7.34 -3.57
N LEU A 168 5.64 6.79 -2.47
CA LEU A 168 4.72 7.51 -1.61
C LEU A 168 5.40 8.64 -0.82
N ARG A 169 4.78 9.82 -0.81
CA ARG A 169 5.21 10.91 0.07
C ARG A 169 5.07 10.55 1.54
N ASN A 170 5.72 11.32 2.42
CA ASN A 170 5.54 11.15 3.87
C ASN A 170 4.05 11.27 4.25
N LYS A 171 3.57 10.33 5.07
CA LYS A 171 2.14 10.18 5.43
C LYS A 171 1.21 9.91 4.23
N GLY A 172 1.75 9.56 3.06
CA GLY A 172 0.97 9.10 1.91
C GLY A 172 0.20 7.82 2.23
N ILE A 173 -0.82 7.53 1.43
CA ILE A 173 -1.73 6.41 1.66
C ILE A 173 -1.47 5.29 0.67
N LEU A 174 -1.40 4.06 1.17
CA LEU A 174 -1.45 2.84 0.39
C LEU A 174 -2.82 2.22 0.61
N ALA A 175 -3.54 1.92 -0.47
CA ALA A 175 -4.80 1.18 -0.43
C ALA A 175 -4.67 -0.08 -1.30
N VAL A 176 -4.87 -1.25 -0.70
CA VAL A 176 -4.70 -2.55 -1.36
C VAL A 176 -6.04 -3.27 -1.35
N TYR A 177 -6.52 -3.65 -2.54
CA TYR A 177 -7.77 -4.37 -2.75
C TYR A 177 -7.48 -5.81 -3.16
N VAL A 178 -7.87 -6.79 -2.34
CA VAL A 178 -7.58 -8.21 -2.56
C VAL A 178 -8.71 -9.11 -2.10
N GLN A 179 -8.72 -10.36 -2.57
CA GLN A 179 -9.68 -11.38 -2.15
C GLN A 179 -8.97 -12.65 -1.71
N ASP A 180 -9.39 -13.23 -0.58
CA ASP A 180 -8.93 -14.56 -0.19
C ASP A 180 -9.31 -15.63 -1.23
N ILE A 181 -8.41 -16.58 -1.46
CA ILE A 181 -8.58 -17.62 -2.49
C ILE A 181 -8.94 -18.96 -1.84
N TRP A 182 -9.93 -19.63 -2.40
CA TRP A 182 -10.22 -21.04 -2.12
C TRP A 182 -9.91 -21.87 -3.37
N GLN A 183 -8.95 -22.78 -3.28
CA GLN A 183 -8.57 -23.67 -4.36
C GLN A 183 -9.33 -25.00 -4.23
N GLN A 184 -10.39 -25.16 -5.01
CA GLN A 184 -11.30 -26.32 -4.87
C GLN A 184 -10.60 -27.67 -5.11
N LYS A 185 -9.67 -27.74 -6.07
CA LYS A 185 -8.95 -28.99 -6.42
C LYS A 185 -8.07 -29.51 -5.28
N THR A 186 -7.37 -28.61 -4.60
CA THR A 186 -6.42 -28.95 -3.53
C THR A 186 -7.01 -28.77 -2.14
N LYS A 187 -8.26 -28.27 -2.04
CA LYS A 187 -8.94 -27.93 -0.78
C LYS A 187 -8.10 -27.02 0.10
N SER A 188 -7.41 -26.06 -0.52
CA SER A 188 -6.48 -25.14 0.14
C SER A 188 -7.03 -23.73 0.17
N PHE A 189 -6.67 -22.98 1.22
CA PHE A 189 -7.09 -21.60 1.43
C PHE A 189 -5.87 -20.68 1.49
N ALA A 190 -5.88 -19.60 0.71
CA ALA A 190 -4.90 -18.52 0.81
C ALA A 190 -5.56 -17.27 1.40
N SER A 191 -5.12 -16.89 2.60
CA SER A 191 -5.61 -15.72 3.34
C SER A 191 -4.93 -14.43 2.88
N LEU A 192 -5.15 -14.03 1.63
CA LEU A 192 -4.48 -12.86 1.05
C LEU A 192 -4.71 -11.58 1.86
N GLY A 193 -5.92 -11.39 2.43
CA GLY A 193 -6.19 -10.23 3.28
C GLY A 193 -5.27 -10.17 4.51
N VAL A 194 -5.03 -11.32 5.15
CA VAL A 194 -4.14 -11.42 6.32
C VAL A 194 -2.68 -11.24 5.91
N ASP A 195 -2.27 -11.86 4.81
CA ASP A 195 -0.90 -11.80 4.31
C ASP A 195 -0.50 -10.37 3.94
N VAL A 196 -1.35 -9.66 3.20
CA VAL A 196 -1.13 -8.24 2.85
C VAL A 196 -1.07 -7.39 4.11
N ALA A 197 -2.02 -7.56 5.05
CA ALA A 197 -2.02 -6.81 6.31
C ALA A 197 -0.72 -7.00 7.07
N ARG A 198 -0.22 -8.24 7.18
CA ARG A 198 1.04 -8.56 7.86
C ARG A 198 2.26 -7.96 7.16
N GLN A 199 2.36 -8.15 5.84
CA GLN A 199 3.54 -7.71 5.07
C GLN A 199 3.64 -6.20 4.97
N ALA A 200 2.57 -5.53 4.54
CA ALA A 200 2.55 -4.08 4.40
C ALA A 200 2.76 -3.38 5.75
N SER A 201 2.31 -3.97 6.87
CA SER A 201 2.52 -3.40 8.21
C SER A 201 3.99 -3.30 8.65
N SER A 202 4.93 -3.95 7.95
CA SER A 202 6.36 -3.74 8.19
C SER A 202 6.78 -2.30 7.83
N LEU A 203 6.28 -1.78 6.70
CA LEU A 203 6.63 -0.47 6.13
C LEU A 203 5.59 0.62 6.41
N PHE A 204 4.34 0.23 6.67
CA PHE A 204 3.22 1.15 6.82
C PHE A 204 2.49 0.92 8.14
N ASP A 205 1.78 1.95 8.63
CA ASP A 205 0.83 1.83 9.73
C ASP A 205 -0.54 1.54 9.13
N MET A 206 -1.14 0.40 9.46
CA MET A 206 -2.49 0.08 9.03
C MET A 206 -3.48 1.00 9.73
N ILE A 207 -4.34 1.68 8.96
CA ILE A 207 -5.30 2.66 9.51
C ILE A 207 -6.76 2.22 9.37
N ASP A 208 -7.09 1.37 8.40
CA ASP A 208 -8.44 0.83 8.22
C ASP A 208 -8.41 -0.56 7.53
N HIS A 209 -9.41 -1.38 7.84
CA HIS A 209 -9.77 -2.59 7.09
C HIS A 209 -11.25 -2.49 6.74
N VAL A 210 -11.56 -2.53 5.45
CA VAL A 210 -12.92 -2.45 4.94
C VAL A 210 -13.26 -3.75 4.22
N ALA A 211 -14.39 -4.34 4.56
CA ALA A 211 -15.01 -5.41 3.79
C ALA A 211 -15.86 -4.79 2.66
N VAL A 212 -15.51 -5.08 1.41
CA VAL A 212 -16.25 -4.62 0.25
C VAL A 212 -17.11 -5.78 -0.27
N VAL A 213 -18.43 -5.61 -0.21
CA VAL A 213 -19.40 -6.63 -0.64
C VAL A 213 -19.15 -6.99 -2.11
N ARG A 214 -19.03 -8.29 -2.38
CA ARG A 214 -18.85 -8.80 -3.74
C ARG A 214 -20.21 -9.12 -4.34
N ARG A 215 -20.69 -8.26 -5.25
CA ARG A 215 -21.95 -8.42 -5.99
C ARG A 215 -21.83 -9.32 -7.23
N ASN A 216 -20.97 -10.33 -7.20
CA ASN A 216 -20.80 -11.23 -8.34
C ASN A 216 -21.98 -12.22 -8.44
N LYS A 217 -22.63 -12.28 -9.60
CA LYS A 217 -23.76 -13.19 -9.91
C LYS A 217 -23.43 -14.67 -9.69
N ASP A 218 -22.15 -15.05 -9.77
CA ASP A 218 -21.70 -16.42 -9.50
C ASP A 218 -22.01 -16.88 -8.06
N LEU A 219 -22.13 -15.94 -7.11
CA LEU A 219 -22.48 -16.24 -5.71
C LEU A 219 -23.95 -16.64 -5.54
N GLU A 220 -24.79 -16.34 -6.54
CA GLU A 220 -26.22 -16.65 -6.58
C GLU A 220 -26.50 -17.95 -7.36
N LYS A 221 -25.51 -18.48 -8.09
CA LYS A 221 -25.66 -19.71 -8.87
C LYS A 221 -25.92 -20.91 -7.97
N GLY A 222 -27.04 -21.60 -8.21
CA GLY A 222 -27.49 -22.73 -7.38
C GLY A 222 -26.48 -23.88 -7.30
N ASN A 223 -25.80 -24.22 -8.39
CA ASN A 223 -24.75 -25.26 -8.39
C ASN A 223 -23.55 -24.87 -7.53
N TYR A 224 -23.12 -23.61 -7.52
CA TYR A 224 -22.00 -23.15 -6.70
C TYR A 224 -22.36 -23.18 -5.21
N ARG A 225 -23.59 -22.79 -4.88
CA ARG A 225 -24.11 -22.86 -3.50
C ARG A 225 -24.24 -24.30 -3.02
N LYS A 226 -24.75 -25.18 -3.88
CA LYS A 226 -24.84 -26.62 -3.62
C LYS A 226 -23.46 -27.21 -3.35
N SER A 227 -22.46 -26.96 -4.22
CA SER A 227 -21.08 -27.43 -3.98
C SER A 227 -20.49 -26.86 -2.70
N ALA A 228 -20.73 -25.58 -2.38
CA ALA A 228 -20.26 -24.96 -1.15
C ALA A 228 -20.82 -25.67 0.11
N ASP A 229 -22.10 -26.01 0.09
CA ASP A 229 -22.79 -26.73 1.16
C ASP A 229 -22.32 -28.20 1.26
N GLU A 230 -22.36 -28.94 0.15
CA GLU A 230 -22.02 -30.36 0.10
C GLU A 230 -20.53 -30.63 0.36
N GLU A 231 -19.63 -29.76 -0.11
CA GLU A 231 -18.18 -29.91 0.04
C GLU A 231 -17.61 -29.06 1.19
N ASN A 232 -18.48 -28.45 2.00
CA ASN A 232 -18.15 -27.65 3.20
C ASN A 232 -17.06 -26.59 2.97
N PHE A 233 -17.27 -25.70 2.01
CA PHE A 233 -16.44 -24.51 1.80
C PHE A 233 -17.28 -23.26 1.64
N MET A 234 -16.66 -22.11 1.81
CA MET A 234 -17.38 -20.84 1.87
C MET A 234 -17.17 -20.02 0.59
N LEU A 235 -18.25 -19.66 -0.11
CA LEU A 235 -18.19 -18.71 -1.21
C LEU A 235 -17.66 -17.34 -0.74
N ARG A 236 -16.73 -16.74 -1.48
CA ARG A 236 -16.11 -15.46 -1.11
C ARG A 236 -17.08 -14.30 -1.38
N GLY A 237 -17.76 -13.88 -0.31
CA GLY A 237 -18.80 -12.84 -0.35
C GLY A 237 -18.28 -11.40 -0.29
N PHE A 238 -16.99 -11.19 -0.04
CA PHE A 238 -16.39 -9.86 0.02
C PHE A 238 -14.94 -9.86 -0.48
N ASN A 239 -14.44 -8.66 -0.73
CA ASN A 239 -13.02 -8.36 -0.96
C ASN A 239 -12.52 -7.49 0.20
N HIS A 240 -11.25 -7.61 0.53
CA HIS A 240 -10.56 -6.80 1.52
C HIS A 240 -10.06 -5.53 0.86
N LEU A 241 -10.45 -4.37 1.38
CA LEU A 241 -9.74 -3.11 1.15
C LEU A 241 -8.96 -2.77 2.42
N LEU A 242 -7.64 -2.87 2.33
CA LEU A 242 -6.72 -2.59 3.42
C LEU A 242 -6.08 -1.23 3.17
N VAL A 243 -6.18 -0.33 4.15
CA VAL A 243 -5.67 1.03 4.02
C VAL A 243 -4.56 1.25 5.02
N PHE A 244 -3.44 1.77 4.53
CA PHE A 244 -2.25 2.03 5.32
C PHE A 244 -1.73 3.44 5.10
N ARG A 245 -1.00 3.93 6.09
CA ARG A 245 -0.27 5.19 6.05
C ARG A 245 1.21 4.93 6.08
N LYS A 246 1.96 5.59 5.18
CA LYS A 246 3.42 5.47 5.15
C LYS A 246 4.02 5.90 6.49
N LYS A 247 4.76 4.98 7.15
CA LYS A 247 5.56 5.30 8.35
C LYS A 247 6.55 6.38 8.00
N LYS A 248 6.75 7.33 8.92
CA LYS A 248 7.75 8.39 8.73
C LYS A 248 9.12 7.72 8.55
N TYR A 249 9.80 8.03 7.44
CA TYR A 249 11.17 7.59 7.24
C TYR A 249 12.06 8.16 8.37
N VAL A 250 12.68 7.26 9.13
CA VAL A 250 13.72 7.59 10.11
C VAL A 250 15.04 7.14 9.49
N PRO A 251 15.94 8.05 9.08
CA PRO A 251 17.25 7.66 8.56
C PRO A 251 17.98 6.80 9.59
N LYS A 252 18.61 5.71 9.14
CA LYS A 252 19.33 4.77 10.02
C LYS A 252 20.44 5.44 10.86
N ASP A 253 20.92 6.62 10.44
CA ASP A 253 22.01 7.36 11.09
C ASP A 253 21.57 8.51 12.02
N LYS A 254 20.26 8.70 12.27
CA LYS A 254 19.81 9.69 13.25
C LYS A 254 19.51 9.02 14.59
N PRO A 255 20.28 9.28 15.67
CA PRO A 255 19.94 8.76 16.99
C PRO A 255 18.55 9.25 17.38
N ALA A 256 17.78 8.35 18.01
CA ALA A 256 16.40 8.62 18.41
C ALA A 256 16.29 9.95 19.18
N PRO A 257 15.31 10.82 18.86
CA PRO A 257 15.07 12.03 19.62
C PRO A 257 14.53 11.62 21.00
N GLY A 258 15.41 11.55 21.99
CA GLY A 258 15.03 11.12 23.34
C GLY A 258 16.15 10.54 24.19
N ALA A 259 17.30 10.18 23.62
CA ALA A 259 18.49 9.90 24.41
C ALA A 259 19.07 11.21 24.97
N ARG A 260 18.41 11.78 25.99
CA ARG A 260 19.07 12.72 26.91
C ARG A 260 20.27 11.98 27.46
N ARG A 261 21.46 12.32 26.96
CA ARG A 261 22.73 12.05 27.63
C ARG A 261 22.54 12.55 29.06
N SER A 262 22.49 11.63 30.03
CA SER A 262 22.57 12.01 31.44
C SER A 262 23.95 12.63 31.63
N THR A 263 24.01 13.96 31.60
CA THR A 263 25.15 14.68 32.15
C THR A 263 25.15 14.35 33.64
N LYS A 264 25.91 13.33 34.05
CA LYS A 264 26.35 13.20 35.43
C LYS A 264 27.00 14.53 35.78
N LYS A 265 26.29 15.38 36.50
CA LYS A 265 26.89 16.51 37.24
C LYS A 265 27.93 15.88 38.15
N GLN A 266 29.21 16.02 37.80
CA GLN A 266 30.28 15.87 38.78
C GLN A 266 30.04 16.93 39.84
N THR A 267 29.62 16.48 41.02
CA THR A 267 29.62 17.29 42.23
C THR A 267 31.07 17.71 42.51
N PRO A 268 31.36 19.00 42.76
CA PRO A 268 32.69 19.43 43.17
C PRO A 268 33.01 18.77 44.51
N ARG A 269 34.09 17.99 44.56
CA ARG A 269 34.65 17.46 45.81
C ARG A 269 34.99 18.63 46.73
N GLY A 270 34.51 18.54 47.97
CA GLY A 270 34.65 19.55 49.01
C GLY A 270 36.11 19.95 49.25
N ARG A 271 36.28 21.25 49.53
CA ARG A 271 37.53 21.85 50.03
C ARG A 271 37.97 21.15 51.33
N PRO A 272 39.26 20.78 51.47
CA PRO A 272 39.80 20.39 52.76
C PRO A 272 39.93 21.62 53.69
N PRO A 273 39.80 21.44 55.02
CA PRO A 273 39.81 22.53 55.98
C PRO A 273 41.20 23.19 56.13
N ALA A 274 41.17 24.51 56.34
CA ALA A 274 42.35 25.37 56.49
C ALA A 274 43.16 25.04 57.75
N LYS A 275 44.45 24.74 57.58
CA LYS A 275 45.44 24.73 58.68
C LYS A 275 46.18 26.06 58.75
N LYS A 276 46.35 26.55 59.98
CA LYS A 276 46.91 27.86 60.38
C LYS A 276 48.34 28.08 59.86
N ARG A 277 48.65 29.33 59.50
CA ARG A 277 49.99 29.83 59.15
C ARG A 277 50.90 29.88 60.38
N THR A 278 52.12 29.36 60.26
CA THR A 278 53.31 29.81 61.00
C THR A 278 54.52 29.80 60.05
N GLY A 279 55.33 30.87 60.09
CA GLY A 279 56.73 30.88 59.63
C GLY A 279 57.04 31.15 58.14
N ARG A 280 57.55 32.36 57.85
CA ARG A 280 58.50 32.68 56.75
C ARG A 280 59.93 32.27 57.21
N PRO A 281 61.04 32.37 56.43
CA PRO A 281 61.21 32.87 55.06
C PRO A 281 62.24 32.11 54.16
N GLY A 282 62.31 32.49 52.87
CA GLY A 282 63.59 32.63 52.15
C GLY A 282 63.71 31.95 50.78
N GLY A 283 64.15 32.72 49.77
CA GLY A 283 65.08 32.21 48.75
C GLY A 283 64.65 32.20 47.26
N LYS A 284 65.02 33.28 46.54
CA LYS A 284 65.65 33.38 45.18
C LYS A 284 65.02 32.62 43.98
N ARG A 285 64.55 33.34 42.92
CA ARG A 285 65.21 33.63 41.59
C ARG A 285 65.65 32.35 40.84
N ALA A 286 65.37 32.12 39.54
CA ALA A 286 65.67 32.93 38.35
C ALA A 286 64.98 32.28 37.10
N SER A 287 64.31 33.03 36.20
CA SER A 287 64.74 33.49 34.86
C SER A 287 65.03 32.42 33.77
N GLY A 288 64.34 32.50 32.63
CA GLY A 288 64.83 31.98 31.33
C GLY A 288 63.72 31.87 30.25
N PRO A 289 63.98 32.18 28.96
CA PRO A 289 63.02 32.88 28.09
C PRO A 289 62.42 32.03 26.94
N PRO A 290 61.47 32.58 26.14
CA PRO A 290 60.80 31.87 25.04
C PRO A 290 61.38 32.23 23.66
N SER A 291 61.30 31.32 22.69
CA SER A 291 61.59 31.62 21.28
C SER A 291 60.53 31.09 20.31
N ASN A 292 60.37 31.89 19.27
CA ASN A 292 59.24 32.06 18.37
C ASN A 292 59.49 31.38 16.99
N ARG A 293 58.49 31.49 16.09
CA ARG A 293 58.48 31.32 14.59
C ARG A 293 58.11 29.93 14.05
N LYS A 294 57.06 29.76 13.22
CA LYS A 294 56.57 30.34 11.93
C LYS A 294 57.16 29.68 10.67
N GLY A 295 56.27 29.29 9.74
CA GLY A 295 56.52 28.96 8.31
C GLY A 295 56.06 27.54 7.97
N GLY A 296 55.38 27.20 6.86
CA GLY A 296 54.97 27.88 5.63
C GLY A 296 54.10 26.90 4.79
N SER A 297 53.44 27.41 3.75
CA SER A 297 52.36 26.75 2.97
C SER A 297 52.86 25.87 1.77
N PRO A 298 52.06 25.55 0.72
CA PRO A 298 51.74 24.16 0.32
C PRO A 298 52.30 23.76 -1.07
N SER A 299 52.22 22.47 -1.44
CA SER A 299 52.57 22.01 -2.79
C SER A 299 51.42 21.30 -3.52
N LYS A 300 51.28 21.65 -4.80
CA LYS A 300 50.37 21.09 -5.82
C LYS A 300 51.00 19.87 -6.52
N GLY A 301 50.15 19.04 -7.11
CA GLY A 301 50.48 18.05 -8.17
C GLY A 301 49.78 16.71 -7.88
N ARG A 302 49.16 15.97 -8.81
CA ARG A 302 49.44 15.80 -10.24
C ARG A 302 48.28 15.05 -10.90
N LYS A 303 48.05 15.30 -12.20
CA LYS A 303 47.16 14.57 -13.13
C LYS A 303 47.65 13.15 -13.47
N ARG A 304 46.72 12.37 -14.05
CA ARG A 304 46.79 11.19 -14.96
C ARG A 304 46.09 9.97 -14.32
N LYS A 305 45.21 9.22 -14.97
CA LYS A 305 44.79 9.05 -16.37
C LYS A 305 43.29 8.79 -16.38
#